data_AF-A0AAV6M1U7-F1
#
_entry.id   AF-A0AAV6M1U7-F1
#
_cell.length_a   1.000
_cell.length_b   1.000
_cell.length_c   1.000
_cell.angle_alpha   90.00
_cell.angle_beta   90.00
_cell.angle_gamma   90.00
#
_symmetry.space_group_name_H-M   'P 1'
#
loop_
_entity.id
_entity.type
_entity.pdbx_description
1 polymer ?
#
loop_
_entity_poly.entity_id
_entity_poly.type
_entity_poly.pdbx_seq_one_letter_code
_entity_poly.pdbx_strand_id
1 'polypeptide(L)'
;MAKTRPPKKDLDSYTIRGTNKIVRVGDCVLMRPSETSKLPYVARIEKIEADNRNNIKVRVRWYYRPEESIGGRRQFHGAKELFLSDHYDVQSAHTIEGRCTVHSFKNYTKLENVGAEDYYCRFEYKAATGAFTPDRVAVYCKCEMPYNPDDLMVQCEGCKDWYHPACVSMTIEEAKKLEHFVCSECASDADIKTNENTFSASPVADSKLDVAFNVIEHWKVETETLEVAENAQFKSTLMDKSGEEKKMKVSSLVLNSSHCINTIFMGM
;
A
#
# COMPACT_ATOMS: atom_id res chain seq x y z
N MET A 1 33.20 43.29 4.47
CA MET A 1 31.96 43.36 3.67
C MET A 1 31.29 42.00 3.67
N ALA A 2 30.18 41.84 4.39
CA ALA A 2 29.34 40.65 4.27
C ALA A 2 28.63 40.70 2.91
N LYS A 3 29.00 39.81 1.98
CA LYS A 3 28.27 39.67 0.71
C LYS A 3 26.89 39.11 1.04
N THR A 4 25.86 39.94 1.02
CA THR A 4 24.46 39.52 1.11
C THR A 4 24.19 38.53 -0.03
N ARG A 5 23.90 37.27 0.32
CA ARG A 5 23.59 36.22 -0.66
C ARG A 5 22.35 36.65 -1.45
N PRO A 6 22.39 36.67 -2.79
CA PRO A 6 21.20 36.90 -3.59
C PRO A 6 20.09 35.90 -3.24
N PRO A 7 18.82 36.31 -3.31
CA PRO A 7 17.70 35.48 -2.93
C PRO A 7 17.58 34.28 -3.88
N LYS A 8 17.48 33.08 -3.31
CA LYS A 8 17.14 31.88 -4.09
C LYS A 8 15.76 32.06 -4.73
N LYS A 9 15.60 31.59 -5.97
CA LYS A 9 14.34 31.69 -6.70
C LYS A 9 13.62 30.35 -6.68
N ASP A 10 12.40 30.34 -6.17
CA ASP A 10 11.52 29.18 -6.22
C ASP A 10 11.00 28.98 -7.65
N LEU A 11 10.91 27.73 -8.09
CA LEU A 11 10.44 27.36 -9.42
C LEU A 11 9.20 26.46 -9.31
N ASP A 12 8.24 26.64 -10.21
CA ASP A 12 7.01 25.84 -10.23
C ASP A 12 7.19 24.49 -10.97
N SER A 13 8.21 24.39 -11.82
CA SER A 13 8.46 23.19 -12.63
C SER A 13 9.91 23.08 -13.10
N TYR A 14 10.31 21.87 -13.46
CA TYR A 14 11.59 21.55 -14.09
C TYR A 14 11.39 20.57 -15.24
N THR A 15 12.01 20.82 -16.39
CA THR A 15 12.05 19.86 -17.51
C THR A 15 13.26 18.95 -17.34
N ILE A 16 13.02 17.64 -17.25
CA ILE A 16 14.09 16.64 -17.08
C ILE A 16 15.00 16.69 -18.31
N ARG A 17 16.29 16.98 -18.07
CA ARG A 17 17.28 17.17 -19.14
C ARG A 17 17.34 15.95 -20.06
N GLY A 18 17.31 16.21 -21.38
CA GLY A 18 17.34 15.15 -22.39
C GLY A 18 15.98 14.52 -22.67
N THR A 19 14.90 15.02 -22.06
CA THR A 19 13.53 14.57 -22.30
C THR A 19 12.57 15.76 -22.42
N ASN A 20 11.34 15.51 -22.85
CA ASN A 20 10.25 16.49 -22.85
C ASN A 20 9.35 16.36 -21.60
N LYS A 21 9.78 15.60 -20.58
CA LYS A 21 9.00 15.36 -19.36
C LYS A 21 9.22 16.51 -18.37
N ILE A 22 8.13 17.10 -17.91
CA ILE A 22 8.11 18.18 -16.92
C ILE A 22 7.70 17.59 -15.57
N VAL A 23 8.41 17.97 -14.50
CA VAL A 23 8.09 17.65 -13.11
C VAL A 23 7.78 18.91 -12.31
N ARG A 24 6.88 18.79 -11.34
CA ARG A 24 6.40 19.87 -10.47
C ARG A 24 6.48 19.46 -9.00
N VAL A 25 6.29 20.41 -8.11
CA VAL A 25 6.10 20.13 -6.67
C VAL A 25 4.88 19.21 -6.50
N GLY A 26 5.05 18.16 -5.70
CA GLY A 26 4.07 17.09 -5.49
C GLY A 26 4.27 15.87 -6.39
N ASP A 27 4.97 15.99 -7.52
CA ASP A 27 5.23 14.84 -8.39
C ASP A 27 6.20 13.85 -7.74
N CYS A 28 6.02 12.57 -8.06
CA CYS A 28 6.95 11.50 -7.71
C CYS A 28 7.92 11.23 -8.86
N VAL A 29 9.19 11.02 -8.53
CA VAL A 29 10.28 10.89 -9.48
C VAL A 29 11.18 9.71 -9.16
N LEU A 30 11.77 9.16 -10.21
CA LEU A 30 12.91 8.25 -10.11
C LEU A 30 14.20 9.06 -10.10
N MET A 31 15.05 8.79 -9.12
CA MET A 31 16.34 9.45 -8.96
C MET A 31 17.46 8.44 -9.05
N ARG A 32 18.54 8.84 -9.75
CA ARG A 32 19.72 8.01 -9.93
C ARG A 32 20.30 7.58 -8.58
N PRO A 33 20.58 6.29 -8.39
CA PRO A 33 21.21 5.81 -7.17
C PRO A 33 22.70 6.15 -7.14
N SER A 34 23.31 6.12 -5.94
CA SER A 34 24.76 6.33 -5.80
C SER A 34 25.57 5.21 -6.44
N GLU A 35 25.02 3.99 -6.44
CA GLU A 35 25.60 2.80 -7.06
C GLU A 35 24.76 2.39 -8.26
N THR A 36 25.37 2.24 -9.44
CA THR A 36 24.66 1.93 -10.71
C THR A 36 24.00 0.55 -10.74
N SER A 37 24.36 -0.34 -9.82
CA SER A 37 23.75 -1.68 -9.67
C SER A 37 22.43 -1.65 -8.91
N LYS A 38 22.12 -0.57 -8.19
CA LYS A 38 20.88 -0.44 -7.41
C LYS A 38 19.75 0.05 -8.28
N LEU A 39 18.52 -0.24 -7.85
CA LEU A 39 17.33 0.33 -8.48
C LEU A 39 17.29 1.86 -8.25
N PRO A 40 16.67 2.63 -9.16
CA PRO A 40 16.43 4.04 -8.92
C PRO A 40 15.68 4.27 -7.62
N TYR A 41 16.10 5.30 -6.89
CA TYR A 41 15.41 5.79 -5.71
C TYR A 41 14.11 6.46 -6.11
N VAL A 42 13.09 6.34 -5.25
CA VAL A 42 11.80 6.99 -5.48
C VAL A 42 11.65 8.14 -4.49
N ALA A 43 11.26 9.31 -4.96
CA ALA A 43 11.10 10.48 -4.12
C ALA A 43 9.93 11.34 -4.55
N ARG A 44 9.32 12.04 -3.60
CA ARG A 44 8.33 13.10 -3.87
C ARG A 44 9.03 14.46 -3.85
N ILE A 45 8.77 15.29 -4.86
CA ILE A 45 9.30 16.66 -4.92
C ILE A 45 8.50 17.53 -3.94
N GLU A 46 9.18 18.09 -2.96
CA GLU A 46 8.59 19.02 -1.97
C GLU A 46 8.85 20.48 -2.35
N LYS A 47 9.96 20.75 -3.04
CA LYS A 47 10.30 22.10 -3.51
C LYS A 47 11.29 22.07 -4.68
N ILE A 48 11.21 23.02 -5.59
CA ILE A 48 12.20 23.25 -6.65
C ILE A 48 12.77 24.65 -6.48
N GLU A 49 14.09 24.78 -6.40
CA GLU A 49 14.80 26.06 -6.22
C GLU A 49 15.94 26.19 -7.24
N ALA A 50 16.11 27.39 -7.80
CA ALA A 50 17.32 27.75 -8.53
C ALA A 50 18.27 28.53 -7.62
N ASP A 51 19.55 28.15 -7.65
CA ASP A 51 20.61 28.95 -7.04
C ASP A 51 21.02 30.13 -7.96
N ASN A 52 21.91 30.98 -7.45
CA ASN A 52 22.36 32.19 -8.15
C ASN A 52 23.18 31.91 -9.43
N ARG A 53 23.56 30.66 -9.66
CA ARG A 53 24.26 30.20 -10.87
C ARG A 53 23.31 29.44 -11.80
N ASN A 54 21.98 29.53 -11.57
CA ASN A 54 20.95 28.77 -12.26
C ASN A 54 21.09 27.24 -12.13
N ASN A 55 21.80 26.73 -11.11
CA ASN A 55 21.74 25.31 -10.80
C ASN A 55 20.43 25.02 -10.08
N ILE A 56 19.67 24.09 -10.62
CA ILE A 56 18.37 23.71 -10.09
C ILE A 56 18.56 22.59 -9.07
N LYS A 57 18.06 22.82 -7.87
CA LYS A 57 18.00 21.86 -6.77
C LYS A 57 16.56 21.53 -6.45
N VAL A 58 16.34 20.30 -6.03
CA VAL A 58 15.04 19.81 -5.57
C VAL A 58 15.14 19.40 -4.11
N ARG A 59 14.24 19.90 -3.27
CA ARG A 59 14.01 19.33 -1.94
C ARG A 59 13.05 18.17 -2.14
N VAL A 60 13.43 17.01 -1.64
CA VAL A 60 12.68 15.77 -1.84
C VAL A 60 12.37 15.12 -0.51
N ARG A 61 11.29 14.33 -0.51
CA ARG A 61 10.93 13.40 0.57
C ARG A 61 11.07 11.98 0.04
N TRP A 62 11.88 11.16 0.69
CA TRP A 62 12.22 9.84 0.18
C TRP A 62 11.11 8.82 0.41
N TYR A 63 10.87 7.99 -0.59
CA TYR A 63 10.21 6.72 -0.42
C TYR A 63 11.25 5.62 -0.21
N TYR A 64 10.98 4.74 0.74
CA TYR A 64 11.81 3.57 1.01
C TYR A 64 11.16 2.33 0.42
N ARG A 65 11.95 1.49 -0.24
CA ARG A 65 11.54 0.14 -0.60
C ARG A 65 11.54 -0.75 0.64
N PRO A 66 10.74 -1.83 0.67
CA PRO A 66 10.74 -2.78 1.78
C PRO A 66 12.13 -3.29 2.18
N GLU A 67 13.00 -3.54 1.21
CA GLU A 67 14.38 -4.01 1.38
C GLU A 67 15.30 -2.97 2.02
N GLU A 68 14.95 -1.69 1.92
CA GLU A 68 15.72 -0.55 2.46
C GLU A 68 15.27 -0.21 3.89
N SER A 69 14.16 -0.78 4.35
CA SER A 69 13.66 -0.58 5.71
C SER A 69 14.45 -1.41 6.73
N ILE A 70 14.52 -0.96 7.98
CA ILE A 70 15.20 -1.68 9.07
C ILE A 70 14.64 -3.10 9.27
N GLY A 71 13.33 -3.29 9.03
CA GLY A 71 12.67 -4.59 9.16
C GLY A 71 12.76 -5.49 7.93
N GLY A 72 13.32 -4.99 6.82
CA GLY A 72 13.39 -5.69 5.55
C GLY A 72 12.02 -5.99 4.90
N ARG A 73 12.06 -6.69 3.76
CA ARG A 73 10.85 -7.15 3.08
C ARG A 73 10.17 -8.28 3.86
N ARG A 74 8.85 -8.18 3.99
CA ARG A 74 7.97 -9.20 4.59
C ARG A 74 7.05 -9.77 3.52
N GLN A 75 6.44 -10.92 3.81
CA GLN A 75 5.58 -11.63 2.85
C GLN A 75 4.36 -10.82 2.40
N PHE A 76 3.82 -9.96 3.26
CA PHE A 76 2.68 -9.11 2.91
C PHE A 76 3.06 -7.85 2.12
N HIS A 77 4.37 -7.60 1.91
CA HIS A 77 4.80 -6.43 1.15
C HIS A 77 4.76 -6.71 -0.36
N GLY A 78 4.00 -5.92 -1.10
CA GLY A 78 3.93 -6.06 -2.56
C GLY A 78 5.21 -5.63 -3.27
N ALA A 79 5.43 -6.13 -4.47
CA ALA A 79 6.60 -5.88 -5.32
C ALA A 79 6.76 -4.39 -5.66
N LYS A 80 5.64 -3.67 -5.78
CA LYS A 80 5.58 -2.23 -6.08
C LYS A 80 5.31 -1.36 -4.85
N GLU A 81 5.41 -1.93 -3.65
CA GLU A 81 5.19 -1.20 -2.41
C GLU A 81 6.36 -0.28 -2.06
N LEU A 82 6.02 0.91 -1.56
CA LEU A 82 6.94 1.92 -1.05
C LEU A 82 6.42 2.48 0.27
N PHE A 83 7.34 2.99 1.10
CA PHE A 83 7.02 3.62 2.37
C PHE A 83 7.38 5.10 2.36
N LEU A 84 6.42 5.98 2.65
CA LEU A 84 6.67 7.42 2.68
C LEU A 84 7.42 7.80 3.95
N SER A 85 8.71 8.13 3.83
CA SER A 85 9.54 8.35 5.01
C SER A 85 9.45 9.78 5.57
N ASP A 86 9.96 10.01 6.78
CA ASP A 86 10.27 11.33 7.32
C ASP A 86 11.65 11.87 6.90
N HIS A 87 12.33 11.19 5.98
CA HIS A 87 13.65 11.57 5.48
C HIS A 87 13.53 12.56 4.31
N TYR A 88 14.01 13.78 4.55
CA TYR A 88 14.10 14.84 3.55
C TYR A 88 15.56 15.11 3.17
N ASP A 89 15.78 15.43 1.90
CA ASP A 89 17.10 15.81 1.41
C ASP A 89 16.99 16.86 0.28
N VAL A 90 18.11 17.48 -0.09
CA VAL A 90 18.24 18.40 -1.21
C VAL A 90 19.21 17.84 -2.24
N GLN A 91 18.69 17.51 -3.42
CA GLN A 91 19.45 16.92 -4.51
C GLN A 91 19.49 17.83 -5.73
N SER A 92 20.45 17.60 -6.63
CA SER A 92 20.48 18.28 -7.93
C SER A 92 19.33 17.78 -8.79
N ALA A 93 18.60 18.65 -9.49
CA ALA A 93 17.54 18.21 -10.40
C ALA A 93 18.05 17.31 -11.54
N HIS A 94 19.35 17.33 -11.82
CA HIS A 94 20.01 16.47 -12.80
C HIS A 94 20.06 14.99 -12.42
N THR A 95 19.80 14.64 -11.16
CA THR A 95 19.74 13.24 -10.73
C THR A 95 18.37 12.61 -11.03
N ILE A 96 17.38 13.40 -11.45
CA ILE A 96 16.06 12.89 -11.84
C ILE A 96 16.19 12.19 -13.20
N GLU A 97 15.84 10.91 -13.24
CA GLU A 97 15.87 10.07 -14.45
C GLU A 97 14.50 9.98 -15.11
N GLY A 98 13.43 10.09 -14.32
CA GLY A 98 12.07 9.98 -14.82
C GLY A 98 11.01 10.37 -13.80
N ARG A 99 9.77 10.43 -14.27
CA ARG A 99 8.57 10.56 -13.44
C ARG A 99 7.99 9.17 -13.18
N CYS A 100 7.50 8.94 -11.98
CA CYS A 100 6.71 7.76 -11.61
C CYS A 100 5.42 8.18 -10.90
N THR A 101 4.54 7.22 -10.64
CA THR A 101 3.30 7.44 -9.89
C THR A 101 3.30 6.58 -8.64
N VAL A 102 3.10 7.20 -7.48
CA VAL A 102 2.89 6.49 -6.22
C VAL A 102 1.42 6.66 -5.82
N HIS A 103 0.64 5.61 -6.02
CA HIS A 103 -0.79 5.56 -5.74
C HIS A 103 -1.06 5.35 -4.25
N SER A 104 -2.25 5.74 -3.80
CA SER A 104 -2.79 5.17 -2.56
C SER A 104 -3.08 3.69 -2.78
N PHE A 105 -3.08 2.89 -1.70
CA PHE A 105 -3.40 1.47 -1.78
C PHE A 105 -4.73 1.20 -2.50
N LYS A 106 -5.77 1.96 -2.14
CA LYS A 106 -7.12 1.88 -2.71
C LYS A 106 -7.16 2.15 -4.22
N ASN A 107 -6.31 3.06 -4.71
CA ASN A 107 -6.28 3.38 -6.14
C ASN A 107 -5.44 2.35 -6.90
N TYR A 108 -4.36 1.85 -6.28
CA TYR A 108 -3.51 0.83 -6.87
C TYR A 108 -4.26 -0.48 -7.12
N THR A 109 -5.06 -0.95 -6.16
CA THR A 109 -5.84 -2.20 -6.30
C THR A 109 -6.95 -2.11 -7.36
N LYS A 110 -7.26 -0.90 -7.84
CA LYS A 110 -8.25 -0.66 -8.90
C LYS A 110 -7.63 -0.52 -10.29
N LEU A 111 -6.31 -0.57 -10.42
CA LEU A 111 -5.65 -0.49 -11.71
C LEU A 111 -5.91 -1.78 -12.50
N GLU A 112 -6.39 -1.64 -13.73
CA GLU A 112 -6.54 -2.79 -14.65
C GLU A 112 -5.19 -3.39 -15.01
N ASN A 113 -4.17 -2.53 -15.17
CA ASN A 113 -2.81 -2.93 -15.51
C ASN A 113 -1.81 -2.08 -14.72
N VAL A 114 -0.88 -2.76 -14.04
CA VAL A 114 0.20 -2.11 -13.29
C VAL A 114 1.40 -1.89 -14.22
N GLY A 115 1.76 -0.63 -14.47
CA GLY A 115 2.93 -0.28 -15.25
C GLY A 115 4.25 -0.44 -14.50
N ALA A 116 5.37 -0.30 -15.22
CA ALA A 116 6.70 -0.34 -14.63
C ALA A 116 6.93 0.79 -13.60
N GLU A 117 6.33 1.95 -13.87
CA GLU A 117 6.44 3.20 -13.10
C GLU A 117 5.29 3.42 -12.09
N ASP A 118 4.42 2.42 -11.93
CA ASP A 118 3.34 2.45 -10.95
C ASP A 118 3.77 1.78 -9.66
N TYR A 119 3.70 2.54 -8.58
CA TYR A 119 3.99 2.13 -7.22
C TYR A 119 2.79 2.43 -6.33
N TYR A 120 2.80 1.90 -5.11
CA TYR A 120 1.82 2.30 -4.11
C TYR A 120 2.43 2.49 -2.74
N CYS A 121 1.76 3.29 -1.93
CA CYS A 121 2.14 3.54 -0.55
C CYS A 121 0.91 3.43 0.34
N ARG A 122 1.06 2.70 1.45
CA ARG A 122 0.03 2.58 2.50
C ARG A 122 0.57 2.83 3.91
N PHE A 123 1.88 3.01 4.04
CA PHE A 123 2.55 3.26 5.30
C PHE A 123 3.44 4.50 5.22
N GLU A 124 3.43 5.28 6.30
CA GLU A 124 4.53 6.17 6.61
C GLU A 124 5.62 5.42 7.37
N TYR A 125 6.86 5.87 7.23
CA TYR A 125 8.03 5.22 7.80
C TYR A 125 8.95 6.22 8.50
N LYS A 126 9.32 5.96 9.75
CA LYS A 126 10.29 6.78 10.48
C LYS A 126 11.70 6.24 10.27
N ALA A 127 12.47 6.87 9.39
CA ALA A 127 13.75 6.35 8.91
C ALA A 127 14.77 6.08 10.04
N ALA A 128 14.73 6.88 11.10
CA ALA A 128 15.63 6.73 12.25
C ALA A 128 15.26 5.58 13.20
N THR A 129 13.98 5.22 13.30
CA THR A 129 13.49 4.25 14.31
C THR A 129 12.97 2.95 13.72
N GLY A 130 12.64 2.94 12.43
CA GLY A 130 12.00 1.81 11.77
C GLY A 130 10.50 1.68 12.05
N ALA A 131 9.91 2.65 12.76
CA ALA A 131 8.49 2.62 13.08
C ALA A 131 7.61 2.93 11.85
N PHE A 132 6.47 2.24 11.77
CA PHE A 132 5.48 2.42 10.72
C PHE A 132 4.24 3.13 11.24
N THR A 133 3.54 3.84 10.35
CA THR A 133 2.23 4.44 10.65
C THR A 133 1.28 4.19 9.47
N PRO A 134 0.08 3.61 9.70
CA PRO A 134 -0.42 3.13 11.00
C PRO A 134 0.36 1.91 11.53
N ASP A 135 0.36 1.74 12.85
CA ASP A 135 0.99 0.59 13.55
C ASP A 135 0.13 -0.68 13.52
N ARG A 136 -1.11 -0.53 13.07
CA ARG A 136 -2.14 -1.54 12.99
C ARG A 136 -2.78 -1.52 11.63
N VAL A 137 -3.00 -2.70 11.06
CA VAL A 137 -3.65 -2.88 9.77
C VAL A 137 -4.60 -4.06 9.82
N ALA A 138 -5.63 -4.01 8.99
CA ALA A 138 -6.54 -5.14 8.81
C ALA A 138 -5.76 -6.37 8.32
N VAL A 139 -6.08 -7.51 8.92
CA VAL A 139 -5.52 -8.81 8.57
C VAL A 139 -6.62 -9.73 8.10
N TYR A 140 -6.26 -10.66 7.23
CA TYR A 140 -7.20 -11.56 6.58
C TYR A 140 -6.65 -12.98 6.63
N CYS A 141 -7.52 -13.93 6.27
CA CYS A 141 -7.20 -15.35 6.16
C CYS A 141 -6.79 -15.98 7.51
N LYS A 142 -6.61 -17.30 7.50
CA LYS A 142 -6.10 -18.08 8.64
C LYS A 142 -4.66 -17.72 9.01
N CYS A 143 -3.90 -17.11 8.11
CA CYS A 143 -2.54 -16.67 8.39
C CYS A 143 -2.47 -15.34 9.15
N GLU A 144 -3.59 -14.63 9.32
CA GLU A 144 -3.67 -13.34 10.00
C GLU A 144 -2.64 -12.33 9.48
N MET A 145 -2.49 -12.25 8.16
CA MET A 145 -1.55 -11.37 7.48
C MET A 145 -2.27 -10.20 6.79
N PRO A 146 -1.63 -9.01 6.70
CA PRO A 146 -2.13 -7.93 5.87
C PRO A 146 -2.22 -8.35 4.41
N TYR A 147 -3.18 -7.79 3.68
CA TYR A 147 -3.38 -8.12 2.27
C TYR A 147 -2.18 -7.70 1.40
N ASN A 148 -1.66 -8.62 0.59
CA ASN A 148 -0.67 -8.32 -0.45
C ASN A 148 -1.38 -8.24 -1.82
N PRO A 149 -1.33 -7.10 -2.53
CA PRO A 149 -2.02 -6.94 -3.81
C PRO A 149 -1.48 -7.85 -4.93
N ASP A 150 -0.30 -8.46 -4.75
CA ASP A 150 0.24 -9.42 -5.71
C ASP A 150 -0.31 -10.84 -5.52
N ASP A 151 -0.92 -11.13 -4.35
CA ASP A 151 -1.41 -12.44 -3.99
C ASP A 151 -2.92 -12.57 -4.26
N LEU A 152 -3.32 -13.67 -4.89
CA LEU A 152 -4.74 -13.98 -5.13
C LEU A 152 -5.43 -14.36 -3.82
N MET A 153 -6.60 -13.79 -3.57
CA MET A 153 -7.49 -14.17 -2.47
C MET A 153 -8.90 -14.49 -3.00
N VAL A 154 -9.59 -15.39 -2.32
CA VAL A 154 -11.00 -15.74 -2.56
C VAL A 154 -11.84 -15.39 -1.34
N GLN A 155 -13.03 -14.85 -1.56
CA GLN A 155 -13.94 -14.47 -0.48
C GLN A 155 -14.92 -15.62 -0.16
N CYS A 156 -15.07 -15.95 1.12
CA CYS A 156 -16.07 -16.91 1.56
C CYS A 156 -17.48 -16.28 1.57
N GLU A 157 -18.48 -16.99 1.04
CA GLU A 157 -19.85 -16.49 1.00
C GLU A 157 -20.53 -16.45 2.36
N GLY A 158 -20.11 -17.30 3.30
CA GLY A 158 -20.63 -17.38 4.65
C GLY A 158 -20.09 -16.27 5.55
N CYS A 159 -18.79 -16.29 5.84
CA CYS A 159 -18.17 -15.35 6.78
C CYS A 159 -17.71 -14.02 6.15
N LYS A 160 -17.73 -13.89 4.82
CA LYS A 160 -17.23 -12.74 4.05
C LYS A 160 -15.73 -12.44 4.24
N ASP A 161 -14.99 -13.31 4.92
CA ASP A 161 -13.53 -13.22 5.05
C ASP A 161 -12.81 -13.72 3.78
N TRP A 162 -11.57 -13.27 3.61
CA TRP A 162 -10.73 -13.51 2.44
C TRP A 162 -9.65 -14.53 2.76
N TYR A 163 -9.43 -15.48 1.84
CA TYR A 163 -8.47 -16.55 2.03
C TYR A 163 -7.52 -16.67 0.84
N HIS A 164 -6.24 -16.88 1.13
CA HIS A 164 -5.29 -17.33 0.10
C HIS A 164 -5.64 -18.77 -0.28
N PRO A 165 -5.70 -19.12 -1.58
CA PRO A 165 -5.99 -20.48 -2.03
C PRO A 165 -5.10 -21.54 -1.35
N ALA A 166 -3.80 -21.27 -1.24
CA ALA A 166 -2.85 -22.16 -0.57
C ALA A 166 -3.20 -22.41 0.92
N CYS A 167 -3.74 -21.41 1.64
CA CYS A 167 -4.11 -21.55 3.06
C CYS A 167 -5.39 -22.38 3.27
N VAL A 168 -6.17 -22.60 2.22
CA VAL A 168 -7.39 -23.43 2.24
C VAL A 168 -7.24 -24.68 1.35
N SER A 169 -6.00 -25.10 1.11
CA SER A 169 -5.65 -26.30 0.36
C SER A 169 -6.21 -26.33 -1.07
N MET A 170 -6.18 -25.18 -1.73
CA MET A 170 -6.66 -24.99 -3.10
C MET A 170 -5.56 -24.43 -3.98
N THR A 171 -5.52 -24.84 -5.25
CA THR A 171 -4.62 -24.24 -6.24
C THR A 171 -5.16 -22.91 -6.79
N ILE A 172 -4.28 -22.13 -7.41
CA ILE A 172 -4.66 -20.84 -8.01
C ILE A 172 -5.59 -21.08 -9.21
N GLU A 173 -5.37 -22.15 -9.97
CA GLU A 173 -6.18 -22.53 -11.12
C GLU A 173 -7.59 -22.95 -10.73
N GLU A 174 -7.73 -23.69 -9.63
CA GLU A 174 -9.03 -24.04 -9.06
C GLU A 174 -9.74 -22.80 -8.54
N ALA A 175 -9.05 -21.96 -7.77
CA ALA A 175 -9.61 -20.71 -7.22
C ALA A 175 -10.20 -19.80 -8.30
N LYS A 176 -9.53 -19.69 -9.45
CA LYS A 176 -10.01 -18.87 -10.58
C LYS A 176 -11.26 -19.43 -11.28
N LYS A 177 -11.55 -20.72 -11.11
CA LYS A 177 -12.70 -21.39 -11.72
C LYS A 177 -13.90 -21.50 -10.78
N LEU A 178 -13.72 -21.17 -9.50
CA LEU A 178 -14.81 -21.20 -8.53
C LEU A 178 -15.75 -20.00 -8.75
N GLU A 179 -17.03 -20.28 -8.86
CA GLU A 179 -18.08 -19.25 -8.85
C GLU A 179 -18.50 -18.92 -7.41
N HIS A 180 -18.57 -19.94 -6.54
CA HIS A 180 -18.99 -19.82 -5.15
C HIS A 180 -17.95 -20.51 -4.27
N PHE A 181 -17.51 -19.86 -3.19
CA PHE A 181 -16.54 -20.41 -2.24
C PHE A 181 -17.08 -20.34 -0.81
N VAL A 182 -17.01 -21.46 -0.09
CA VAL A 182 -17.36 -21.55 1.34
C VAL A 182 -16.17 -22.13 2.09
N CYS A 183 -15.71 -21.45 3.13
CA CYS A 183 -14.57 -21.89 3.92
C CYS A 183 -14.93 -23.08 4.81
N SER A 184 -13.92 -23.83 5.27
CA SER A 184 -14.12 -25.05 6.07
C SER A 184 -14.95 -24.83 7.34
N GLU A 185 -14.84 -23.66 7.97
CA GLU A 185 -15.58 -23.31 9.19
C GLU A 185 -17.08 -23.12 8.89
N CYS A 186 -17.41 -22.40 7.82
CA CYS A 186 -18.80 -22.23 7.40
C CYS A 186 -19.41 -23.52 6.82
N ALA A 187 -18.60 -24.37 6.19
CA ALA A 187 -19.05 -25.67 5.71
C ALA A 187 -19.46 -26.59 6.87
N SER A 188 -18.65 -26.66 7.93
CA SER A 188 -18.99 -27.46 9.13
C SER A 188 -20.21 -26.92 9.89
N ASP A 189 -20.44 -25.61 9.87
CA ASP A 189 -21.61 -25.00 10.53
C ASP A 189 -22.93 -25.22 9.75
N ALA A 190 -22.84 -25.44 8.43
CA ALA A 190 -23.99 -25.80 7.60
C ALA A 190 -24.48 -27.24 7.91
N ASP A 191 -23.55 -28.16 8.19
CA ASP A 191 -23.88 -29.55 8.55
C ASP A 191 -24.58 -29.65 9.91
N ILE A 192 -24.29 -28.75 10.86
CA ILE A 192 -24.92 -28.74 12.19
C ILE A 192 -26.39 -28.25 12.12
N LYS A 193 -26.74 -27.42 11.13
CA LYS A 193 -28.13 -26.95 10.94
C LYS A 193 -29.00 -27.91 10.12
N THR A 194 -28.43 -28.98 9.58
CA THR A 194 -29.12 -29.94 8.69
C THR A 194 -29.53 -31.22 9.44
N ASN A 195 -29.84 -31.11 10.74
CA ASN A 195 -30.42 -32.21 11.52
C ASN A 195 -31.78 -31.89 12.16
N GLU A 196 -32.45 -30.81 11.73
CA GLU A 196 -33.90 -30.63 11.86
C GLU A 196 -34.48 -29.87 10.63
N ASN A 197 -34.58 -30.56 9.50
CA ASN A 197 -35.84 -30.66 8.75
C ASN A 197 -35.66 -31.38 7.41
N THR A 198 -36.63 -32.23 7.13
CA THR A 198 -36.68 -33.23 6.07
C THR A 198 -37.26 -32.64 4.76
N PHE A 199 -36.85 -33.26 3.64
CA PHE A 199 -37.50 -33.38 2.32
C PHE A 199 -37.03 -32.52 1.11
N SER A 200 -36.29 -33.23 0.25
CA SER A 200 -36.49 -33.51 -1.20
C SER A 200 -36.28 -32.48 -2.32
N ALA A 201 -35.25 -32.80 -3.11
CA ALA A 201 -35.25 -33.12 -4.55
C ALA A 201 -35.28 -32.00 -5.62
N SER A 202 -34.07 -31.71 -6.13
CA SER A 202 -33.59 -31.77 -7.54
C SER A 202 -34.29 -30.93 -8.66
N PRO A 203 -33.77 -30.92 -9.91
CA PRO A 203 -33.04 -29.76 -10.46
C PRO A 203 -33.65 -29.22 -11.77
N VAL A 204 -33.49 -27.93 -12.10
CA VAL A 204 -33.74 -27.46 -13.47
C VAL A 204 -32.76 -26.37 -13.90
N ALA A 205 -32.29 -26.54 -15.12
CA ALA A 205 -31.28 -25.77 -15.82
C ALA A 205 -31.75 -24.40 -16.34
N ASP A 206 -30.74 -23.64 -16.74
CA ASP A 206 -30.67 -22.79 -17.94
C ASP A 206 -30.64 -21.26 -17.71
N SER A 207 -29.46 -20.66 -17.88
CA SER A 207 -29.24 -19.59 -18.86
C SER A 207 -27.78 -19.10 -18.81
N LYS A 208 -27.10 -19.26 -19.95
CA LYS A 208 -25.90 -18.50 -20.31
C LYS A 208 -26.21 -17.01 -20.23
N LEU A 209 -25.37 -16.24 -19.52
CA LEU A 209 -24.77 -14.99 -19.99
C LEU A 209 -23.70 -14.50 -18.98
N ASP A 210 -22.48 -14.37 -19.52
CA ASP A 210 -21.28 -13.66 -19.08
C ASP A 210 -21.31 -12.82 -17.79
N VAL A 211 -20.53 -13.19 -16.77
CA VAL A 211 -19.73 -12.25 -15.95
C VAL A 211 -18.48 -12.94 -15.38
N ALA A 212 -17.43 -13.08 -16.17
CA ALA A 212 -16.08 -13.35 -15.65
C ALA A 212 -15.43 -12.04 -15.17
N PHE A 213 -15.96 -11.39 -14.12
CA PHE A 213 -15.38 -10.12 -13.62
C PHE A 213 -15.73 -9.74 -12.16
N ASN A 214 -16.04 -10.69 -11.27
CA ASN A 214 -16.52 -10.35 -9.91
C ASN A 214 -15.52 -10.50 -8.76
N VAL A 215 -14.21 -10.44 -9.01
CA VAL A 215 -13.21 -10.37 -7.91
C VAL A 215 -12.95 -8.92 -7.45
N ILE A 216 -13.31 -7.90 -8.25
CA ILE A 216 -12.99 -6.48 -7.96
C ILE A 216 -14.23 -5.59 -7.69
N GLU A 217 -15.39 -5.88 -8.29
CA GLU A 217 -16.56 -4.98 -8.23
C GLU A 217 -17.19 -4.87 -6.82
N HIS A 218 -17.16 -5.91 -5.98
CA HIS A 218 -17.80 -5.86 -4.65
C HIS A 218 -17.05 -4.96 -3.63
N TRP A 219 -15.80 -4.60 -3.91
CA TRP A 219 -15.04 -3.62 -3.11
C TRP A 219 -15.54 -2.18 -3.29
N LYS A 220 -16.42 -1.91 -4.27
CA LYS A 220 -17.00 -0.57 -4.50
C LYS A 220 -17.88 -0.09 -3.34
N VAL A 221 -18.60 -0.97 -2.64
CA VAL A 221 -19.67 -0.54 -1.71
C VAL A 221 -19.21 -0.46 -0.26
N GLU A 222 -18.41 -1.42 0.23
CA GLU A 222 -18.06 -1.46 1.66
C GLU A 222 -17.04 -0.39 2.07
N THR A 223 -16.18 0.07 1.15
CA THR A 223 -15.19 1.13 1.44
C THR A 223 -15.81 2.52 1.62
N GLU A 224 -17.02 2.77 1.12
CA GLU A 224 -17.75 4.02 1.37
C GLU A 224 -18.39 4.04 2.77
N THR A 225 -18.71 2.87 3.33
CA THR A 225 -19.36 2.78 4.65
C THR A 225 -18.38 2.89 5.83
N LEU A 226 -17.11 2.50 5.64
CA LEU A 226 -16.08 2.56 6.69
C LEU A 226 -15.43 3.96 6.83
N GLU A 227 -15.27 4.72 5.74
CA GLU A 227 -14.70 6.08 5.80
C GLU A 227 -15.67 7.13 6.40
N VAL A 228 -17.00 6.93 6.29
CA VAL A 228 -17.97 7.78 6.99
C VAL A 228 -17.91 7.53 8.50
N ALA A 229 -17.58 6.30 8.92
CA ALA A 229 -17.40 5.96 10.34
C ALA A 229 -16.10 6.53 10.92
N GLU A 230 -14.97 6.43 10.21
CA GLU A 230 -13.69 7.00 10.68
C GLU A 230 -13.70 8.54 10.72
N ASN A 231 -14.35 9.23 9.77
CA ASN A 231 -14.49 10.69 9.81
C ASN A 231 -15.55 11.18 10.82
N ALA A 232 -16.56 10.37 11.16
CA ALA A 232 -17.53 10.71 12.21
C ALA A 232 -16.95 10.54 13.62
N GLN A 233 -15.96 9.65 13.79
CA GLN A 233 -15.31 9.39 15.08
C GLN A 233 -14.43 10.56 15.56
N PHE A 234 -14.06 11.49 14.67
CA PHE A 234 -13.31 12.71 15.03
C PHE A 234 -14.22 13.84 15.58
N LYS A 235 -15.56 13.73 15.51
CA LYS A 235 -16.47 14.82 15.90
C LYS A 235 -17.45 14.55 17.04
N SER A 236 -17.55 13.33 17.60
CA SER A 236 -18.62 13.03 18.58
C SER A 236 -18.20 12.47 19.95
N THR A 237 -16.92 12.27 20.25
CA THR A 237 -16.54 11.77 21.60
C THR A 237 -16.42 12.90 22.63
N LEU A 238 -17.56 13.54 22.92
CA LEU A 238 -17.83 14.20 24.18
C LEU A 238 -19.22 13.71 24.62
N MET A 239 -19.21 12.81 25.62
CA MET A 239 -20.34 12.24 26.36
C MET A 239 -21.03 10.98 25.79
N ASP A 240 -20.74 9.88 26.50
CA ASP A 240 -21.66 8.95 27.16
C ASP A 240 -21.68 7.48 26.74
N LYS A 241 -21.90 6.65 27.76
CA LYS A 241 -21.68 5.21 27.90
C LYS A 241 -22.78 4.37 27.23
N SER A 242 -22.40 3.20 26.72
CA SER A 242 -23.04 1.86 26.90
C SER A 242 -23.07 1.02 25.62
N GLY A 243 -22.67 -0.26 25.75
CA GLY A 243 -23.25 -1.39 25.03
C GLY A 243 -22.61 -1.85 23.70
N GLU A 244 -21.92 -3.00 23.78
CA GLU A 244 -21.64 -3.98 22.71
C GLU A 244 -20.48 -3.76 21.72
N GLU A 245 -19.34 -4.43 21.99
CA GLU A 245 -18.16 -4.50 21.14
C GLU A 245 -18.30 -5.57 20.03
N LYS A 246 -18.31 -5.15 18.75
CA LYS A 246 -17.92 -6.05 17.66
C LYS A 246 -16.40 -6.14 17.62
N LYS A 247 -15.86 -7.32 17.92
CA LYS A 247 -14.43 -7.60 18.06
C LYS A 247 -13.74 -7.59 16.69
N MET A 248 -13.24 -6.43 16.27
CA MET A 248 -12.32 -6.30 15.14
C MET A 248 -10.97 -6.93 15.55
N LYS A 249 -10.54 -8.00 14.87
CA LYS A 249 -9.20 -8.57 15.08
C LYS A 249 -8.17 -7.62 14.47
N VAL A 250 -7.39 -6.96 15.32
CA VAL A 250 -6.36 -6.00 14.90
C VAL A 250 -5.02 -6.50 15.43
N SER A 251 -4.05 -6.76 14.55
CA SER A 251 -2.69 -7.12 14.95
C SER A 251 -1.84 -5.85 15.11
N SER A 252 -1.13 -5.75 16.23
CA SER A 252 -0.16 -4.68 16.48
C SER A 252 1.18 -5.06 15.89
N LEU A 253 1.74 -4.24 15.00
CA LEU A 253 3.10 -4.41 14.51
C LEU A 253 4.09 -3.90 15.57
N VAL A 254 4.30 -4.67 16.65
CA VAL A 254 5.38 -4.41 17.61
C VAL A 254 6.64 -5.11 17.12
N LEU A 255 7.59 -4.33 16.61
CA LEU A 255 8.94 -4.76 16.24
C LEU A 255 9.80 -4.89 17.51
N ASN A 256 10.16 -6.11 17.89
CA ASN A 256 11.19 -6.36 18.92
C ASN A 256 12.53 -6.77 18.29
N SER A 257 13.47 -5.81 18.34
CA SER A 257 14.91 -5.86 18.70
C SER A 257 15.82 -7.00 18.25
N SER A 258 16.92 -6.67 17.54
CA SER A 258 18.28 -6.46 18.13
C SER A 258 19.41 -6.38 17.07
N HIS A 259 20.25 -5.33 17.18
CA HIS A 259 21.65 -5.15 16.72
C HIS A 259 22.02 -5.50 15.24
N CYS A 260 22.55 -4.60 14.42
CA CYS A 260 23.79 -3.84 14.61
C CYS A 260 23.75 -2.44 13.97
N ILE A 261 24.46 -1.50 14.61
CA ILE A 261 24.68 -0.10 14.22
C ILE A 261 26.15 0.10 13.78
N ASN A 262 26.36 1.13 12.94
CA ASN A 262 27.59 1.81 12.48
C ASN A 262 28.19 1.29 11.15
N THR A 263 28.43 2.13 10.14
CA THR A 263 29.18 3.40 10.22
C THR A 263 28.90 4.32 9.00
N ILE A 264 28.44 5.55 9.23
CA ILE A 264 28.70 6.73 8.35
C ILE A 264 28.83 7.94 9.28
N PHE A 265 30.05 8.45 9.48
CA PHE A 265 30.38 9.89 9.53
C PHE A 265 31.89 10.13 9.72
N MET A 266 32.36 11.27 9.17
CA MET A 266 33.72 11.86 9.15
C MET A 266 34.62 11.40 7.99
N GLY A 267 35.15 12.29 7.14
CA GLY A 267 35.11 13.75 7.12
C GLY A 267 35.87 14.33 5.91
N MET A 268 35.82 15.67 5.83
CA MET A 268 36.71 16.62 5.14
C MET A 268 37.08 16.39 3.67
#